data_AF-A0A519RTL2-F1
#
_entry.id   AF-A0A519RTL2-F1
#
_cell.length_a   1.000
_cell.length_b   1.000
_cell.length_c   1.000
_cell.angle_alpha   90.00
_cell.angle_beta   90.00
_cell.angle_gamma   90.00
#
_symmetry.space_group_name_H-M   'P 1'
#
loop_
_entity.id
_entity.type
_entity.pdbx_description
1 polymer ?
#
loop_
_entity_poly.entity_id
_entity_poly.type
_entity_poly.pdbx_seq_one_letter_code
_entity_poly.pdbx_strand_id
1 'polypeptide(L)'
;MKKILLLSLLALPALAQKKGPALARPKLVVGIVVDQMRYDYLYRYWDKFGRGGFRRLMGEGFSYESCNYNYVPTYTGPGHTSVYTGTTPATHGIVGNNWYERESGRTTYVTEDKTVQAVGGTAAAGQMSPRHNLATTITDELRLATNFQSKVIGVCIKDRGSILPAGHAANAAYWYDGSNGAFITSTFYT
;
A
#
# COMPACT_ATOMS: atom_id res chain seq x y z
N MET A 1 18.32 -13.28 54.29
CA MET A 1 18.20 -11.82 54.11
C MET A 1 18.89 -11.30 52.84
N LYS A 2 20.15 -11.68 52.54
CA LYS A 2 20.85 -11.25 51.29
C LYS A 2 20.17 -11.63 49.96
N LYS A 3 19.46 -12.77 49.89
CA LYS A 3 18.73 -13.22 48.69
C LYS A 3 17.42 -12.44 48.42
N ILE A 4 16.80 -11.88 49.46
CA ILE A 4 15.58 -11.05 49.33
C ILE A 4 15.95 -9.64 48.83
N LEU A 5 17.10 -9.12 49.25
CA LEU A 5 17.64 -7.85 48.77
C LEU A 5 18.02 -7.88 47.27
N LEU A 6 18.44 -9.05 46.75
CA LEU A 6 18.81 -9.20 45.34
C LEU A 6 17.58 -9.21 44.42
N LEU A 7 16.44 -9.73 44.89
CA LEU A 7 15.17 -9.72 44.14
C LEU A 7 14.54 -8.33 44.06
N SER A 8 14.68 -7.50 45.10
CA SER A 8 14.15 -6.13 45.10
C SER A 8 14.96 -5.20 44.19
N LEU A 9 16.27 -5.44 44.00
CA LEU A 9 17.11 -4.68 43.08
C LEU A 9 16.83 -4.97 41.59
N LEU A 10 16.30 -6.16 41.27
CA LEU A 10 15.88 -6.53 39.91
C LEU A 10 14.48 -6.01 39.52
N ALA A 11 13.67 -5.57 40.48
CA ALA A 11 12.32 -5.05 40.23
C ALA A 11 12.28 -3.53 39.97
N LEU A 12 13.32 -2.79 40.36
CA LEU A 12 13.42 -1.34 40.18
C LEU A 12 13.46 -0.85 38.71
N PRO A 13 14.05 -1.57 37.73
CA PRO A 13 14.03 -1.14 36.33
C PRO A 13 12.62 -1.21 35.70
N ALA A 14 11.74 -2.08 36.21
CA ALA A 14 10.39 -2.26 35.65
C ALA A 14 9.46 -1.07 35.94
N LEU A 15 9.70 -0.32 37.03
CA LEU A 15 8.95 0.88 37.39
C LEU A 15 9.45 2.15 36.68
N ALA A 16 10.59 2.09 35.99
CA ALA A 16 11.21 3.24 35.32
C ALA A 16 10.75 3.44 33.86
N GLN A 17 9.99 2.52 33.28
CA GLN A 17 9.32 2.74 31.99
C GLN A 17 8.10 3.64 32.17
N LYS A 18 8.32 4.94 32.42
CA LYS A 18 7.29 5.95 32.18
C LYS A 18 6.94 5.87 30.69
N LYS A 19 5.75 5.34 30.38
CA LYS A 19 5.18 5.37 29.04
C LYS A 19 5.12 6.84 28.63
N GLY A 20 5.99 7.25 27.70
CA GLY A 20 6.00 8.62 27.18
C GLY A 20 4.62 9.00 26.65
N PRO A 21 4.30 10.30 26.58
CA PRO A 21 3.03 10.74 26.01
C PRO A 21 2.83 10.10 24.64
N ALA A 22 1.64 9.56 24.42
CA ALA A 22 1.32 8.92 23.15
C ALA A 22 1.53 9.95 22.02
N LEU A 23 2.27 9.56 20.99
CA LEU A 23 2.48 10.41 19.81
C LEU A 23 1.11 10.76 19.21
N ALA A 24 0.84 12.05 19.04
CA ALA A 24 -0.36 12.51 18.36
C ALA A 24 -0.33 12.01 16.91
N ARG A 25 -1.30 11.17 16.56
CA ARG A 25 -1.42 10.52 15.26
C ARG A 25 -2.86 10.57 14.78
N PRO A 26 -3.12 10.73 13.47
CA PRO A 26 -4.46 10.56 12.93
C PRO A 26 -4.94 9.12 13.19
N LYS A 27 -6.25 8.97 13.46
CA LYS A 27 -6.87 7.65 13.66
C LYS A 27 -7.00 6.86 12.35
N LEU A 28 -7.02 7.56 11.22
CA LEU A 28 -7.15 7.00 9.88
C LEU A 28 -6.37 7.87 8.88
N VAL A 29 -5.67 7.22 7.96
CA VAL A 29 -5.08 7.85 6.78
C VAL A 29 -5.72 7.21 5.56
N VAL A 30 -6.19 8.03 4.61
CA VAL A 30 -6.82 7.57 3.37
C VAL A 30 -5.94 8.00 2.20
N GLY A 31 -5.32 7.03 1.53
CA GLY A 31 -4.58 7.26 0.30
C GLY A 31 -5.47 7.03 -0.92
N ILE A 32 -5.53 8.01 -1.82
CA ILE A 32 -6.37 7.96 -3.03
C ILE A 32 -5.47 8.25 -4.24
N VAL A 33 -5.38 7.29 -5.16
CA VAL A 33 -4.73 7.47 -6.46
C VAL A 33 -5.81 7.37 -7.53
N VAL A 34 -6.05 8.47 -8.26
CA VAL A 34 -6.98 8.49 -9.38
C VAL A 34 -6.20 8.11 -10.64
N ASP A 35 -6.42 6.89 -11.13
CA ASP A 35 -5.67 6.35 -12.27
C ASP A 35 -5.86 7.23 -13.52
N GLN A 36 -4.75 7.52 -14.21
CA GLN A 36 -4.70 8.39 -15.39
C GLN A 36 -5.21 9.84 -15.17
N MET A 37 -5.27 10.33 -13.94
CA MET A 37 -5.65 11.72 -13.67
C MET A 37 -4.49 12.67 -13.93
N ARG A 38 -4.61 13.47 -14.99
CA ARG A 38 -3.70 14.60 -15.21
C ARG A 38 -4.05 15.74 -14.27
N TYR A 39 -3.03 16.51 -13.87
CA TYR A 39 -3.19 17.63 -12.95
C TYR A 39 -4.14 18.72 -13.51
N ASP A 40 -4.12 18.97 -14.83
CA ASP A 40 -4.98 19.97 -15.46
C ASP A 40 -6.48 19.67 -15.34
N TYR A 41 -6.89 18.44 -15.04
CA TYR A 41 -8.30 18.10 -14.85
C TYR A 41 -8.92 18.84 -13.65
N LEU A 42 -8.12 19.18 -12.63
CA LEU A 42 -8.56 19.92 -11.47
C LEU A 42 -9.06 21.33 -11.85
N TYR A 43 -8.39 21.97 -12.82
CA TYR A 43 -8.73 23.31 -13.29
C TYR A 43 -9.71 23.29 -14.46
N ARG A 44 -9.49 22.40 -15.43
CA ARG A 44 -10.29 22.31 -16.65
C ARG A 44 -11.78 22.04 -16.39
N TYR A 45 -12.07 21.33 -15.31
CA TYR A 45 -13.44 20.98 -14.92
C TYR A 45 -13.89 21.67 -13.64
N TRP A 46 -13.17 22.71 -13.19
CA TRP A 46 -13.38 23.35 -11.90
C TRP A 46 -14.85 23.73 -11.67
N ASP A 47 -15.48 24.36 -12.66
CA ASP A 47 -16.87 24.84 -12.60
C ASP A 47 -17.92 23.73 -12.55
N LYS A 48 -17.54 22.49 -12.86
CA LYS A 48 -18.41 21.31 -12.79
C LYS A 48 -18.29 20.55 -11.47
N PHE A 49 -17.29 20.85 -10.65
CA PHE A 49 -17.11 20.18 -9.37
C PHE A 49 -17.98 20.77 -8.27
N GLY A 50 -18.59 19.88 -7.47
CA GLY A 50 -19.24 20.26 -6.22
C GLY A 50 -18.24 20.62 -5.10
N ARG A 51 -18.75 21.19 -4.01
CA ARG A 51 -17.92 21.68 -2.90
C ARG A 51 -17.25 20.57 -2.08
N GLY A 52 -17.82 19.35 -2.02
CA GLY A 52 -17.37 18.28 -1.11
C GLY A 52 -16.22 17.38 -1.62
N GLY A 53 -15.76 17.56 -2.87
CA GLY A 53 -14.75 16.70 -3.51
C GLY A 53 -13.42 17.41 -3.74
N PHE A 54 -12.95 17.45 -4.99
CA PHE A 54 -11.69 18.10 -5.37
C PHE A 54 -11.59 19.57 -4.92
N ARG A 55 -12.69 20.34 -4.95
CA ARG A 55 -12.72 21.72 -4.45
C ARG A 55 -12.34 21.83 -2.97
N ARG A 56 -12.81 20.89 -2.14
CA ARG A 56 -12.45 20.80 -0.73
C ARG A 56 -10.96 20.49 -0.56
N LEU A 57 -10.46 19.48 -1.28
CA LEU A 57 -9.05 19.08 -1.19
C LEU A 57 -8.10 20.21 -1.61
N MET A 58 -8.45 20.96 -2.67
CA MET A 58 -7.64 22.07 -3.17
C MET A 58 -7.74 23.34 -2.32
N GLY A 59 -8.91 23.62 -1.72
CA GLY A 59 -9.15 24.85 -0.96
C GLY A 59 -8.84 24.76 0.54
N GLU A 60 -8.99 23.59 1.15
CA GLU A 60 -8.77 23.36 2.59
C GLU A 60 -7.51 22.51 2.87
N GLY A 61 -6.89 21.95 1.82
CA GLY A 61 -5.71 21.11 1.91
C GLY A 61 -4.45 21.79 1.39
N PHE A 62 -3.49 20.96 0.97
CA PHE A 62 -2.26 21.40 0.33
C PHE A 62 -2.18 20.78 -1.06
N SER A 63 -1.93 21.61 -2.09
CA SER A 63 -1.76 21.17 -3.47
C SER A 63 -0.32 21.37 -3.91
N TYR A 64 0.31 20.31 -4.43
CA TYR A 64 1.67 20.37 -4.97
C TYR A 64 1.64 20.21 -6.49
N GLU A 65 1.78 21.33 -7.19
CA GLU A 65 1.53 21.39 -8.64
C GLU A 65 2.69 20.82 -9.47
N SER A 66 3.92 20.90 -8.95
CA SER A 66 5.13 20.46 -9.64
C SER A 66 5.56 19.05 -9.22
N CYS A 67 4.60 18.15 -9.06
CA CYS A 67 4.83 16.75 -8.75
C CYS A 67 4.95 15.94 -10.05
N ASN A 68 6.16 15.50 -10.42
CA ASN A 68 6.42 14.77 -11.66
C ASN A 68 7.03 13.40 -11.37
N TYR A 69 6.76 12.43 -12.26
CA TYR A 69 7.47 11.16 -12.24
C TYR A 69 8.97 11.39 -12.52
N ASN A 70 9.82 10.81 -11.68
CA ASN A 70 11.28 10.83 -11.83
C ASN A 70 11.82 9.54 -12.46
N TYR A 71 10.96 8.79 -13.17
CA TYR A 71 11.29 7.53 -13.83
C TYR A 71 10.45 7.34 -15.09
N VAL A 72 10.84 6.35 -15.88
CA VAL A 72 10.07 5.80 -17.01
C VAL A 72 10.06 4.27 -16.90
N PRO A 73 9.02 3.57 -17.40
CA PRO A 73 7.78 4.09 -18.00
C PRO A 73 6.73 4.51 -16.96
N THR A 74 5.88 5.48 -17.31
CA THR A 74 4.79 5.99 -16.44
C THR A 74 3.53 5.12 -16.53
N TYR A 75 3.67 3.84 -16.16
CA TYR A 75 2.56 2.88 -16.13
C TYR A 75 1.95 2.73 -14.73
N THR A 76 0.75 2.16 -14.67
CA THR A 76 -0.02 1.95 -13.43
C THR A 76 0.78 1.24 -12.33
N GLY A 77 1.39 0.08 -12.63
CA GLY A 77 2.15 -0.71 -11.66
C GLY A 77 3.30 0.08 -11.03
N PRO A 78 4.28 0.55 -11.83
CA PRO A 78 5.35 1.43 -11.36
C PRO A 78 4.82 2.63 -10.57
N GLY A 79 3.78 3.30 -11.10
CA GLY A 79 3.08 4.42 -10.48
C GLY A 79 2.66 4.16 -9.03
N HIS A 80 1.84 3.13 -8.84
CA HIS A 80 1.28 2.78 -7.53
C HIS A 80 2.38 2.34 -6.55
N THR A 81 3.36 1.57 -7.02
CA THR A 81 4.48 1.15 -6.16
C THR A 81 5.33 2.33 -5.71
N SER A 82 5.71 3.25 -6.61
CA SER A 82 6.58 4.37 -6.24
C SER A 82 5.92 5.32 -5.24
N VAL A 83 4.61 5.60 -5.41
CA VAL A 83 3.86 6.47 -4.48
C VAL A 83 3.89 5.93 -3.05
N TYR A 84 3.80 4.60 -2.88
CA TYR A 84 3.68 3.98 -1.56
C TYR A 84 5.01 3.48 -0.99
N THR A 85 6.06 3.32 -1.80
CA THR A 85 7.40 2.92 -1.34
C THR A 85 8.35 4.10 -1.16
N GLY A 86 8.05 5.25 -1.79
CA GLY A 86 8.97 6.39 -1.79
C GLY A 86 10.25 6.16 -2.62
N THR A 87 10.31 5.10 -3.41
CA THR A 87 11.44 4.78 -4.29
C THR A 87 11.00 4.55 -5.73
N THR A 88 11.95 4.22 -6.62
CA THR A 88 11.73 4.11 -8.08
C THR A 88 11.76 2.66 -8.56
N PRO A 89 11.34 2.38 -9.80
CA PRO A 89 11.44 1.05 -10.41
C PRO A 89 12.80 0.36 -10.29
N ALA A 90 13.89 1.13 -10.30
CA ALA A 90 15.24 0.61 -10.14
C ALA A 90 15.49 -0.04 -8.77
N THR A 91 14.71 0.32 -7.74
CA THR A 91 14.84 -0.19 -6.38
C THR A 91 13.72 -1.16 -6.02
N HIS A 92 12.46 -0.80 -6.28
CA HIS A 92 11.32 -1.63 -5.91
C HIS A 92 11.02 -2.77 -6.91
N GLY A 93 11.74 -2.85 -8.03
CA GLY A 93 11.67 -3.96 -8.99
C GLY A 93 10.47 -3.94 -9.96
N ILE A 94 9.40 -3.21 -9.62
CA ILE A 94 8.24 -3.02 -10.51
C ILE A 94 8.57 -2.08 -11.68
N VAL A 95 9.01 -2.65 -12.80
CA VAL A 95 9.46 -1.92 -14.02
C VAL A 95 8.38 -1.70 -15.08
N GLY A 96 7.22 -2.33 -14.92
CA GLY A 96 6.09 -2.18 -15.84
C GLY A 96 4.85 -2.90 -15.34
N ASN A 97 3.77 -2.85 -16.12
CA ASN A 97 2.59 -3.70 -15.85
C ASN A 97 2.87 -5.16 -16.25
N ASN A 98 3.75 -5.36 -17.22
CA ASN A 98 4.26 -6.65 -17.65
C ASN A 98 5.75 -6.48 -18.01
N TRP A 99 6.53 -7.54 -17.88
CA TRP A 99 7.91 -7.57 -18.36
C TRP A 99 8.33 -8.99 -18.73
N TYR A 100 9.38 -9.11 -19.52
CA TYR A 100 9.97 -10.40 -19.87
C TYR A 100 10.93 -10.86 -18.77
N GLU A 101 10.72 -12.06 -18.25
CA GLU A 101 11.60 -12.74 -17.30
C GLU A 101 12.51 -13.69 -18.08
N ARG A 102 13.82 -13.44 -18.05
CA ARG A 102 14.80 -14.19 -18.86
C ARG A 102 14.95 -15.62 -18.37
N GLU A 103 14.89 -15.81 -17.06
CA GLU A 103 15.12 -17.06 -16.36
C GLU A 103 14.04 -18.10 -16.68
N SER A 104 12.79 -17.65 -16.83
CA SER A 104 11.66 -18.51 -17.21
C SER A 104 11.28 -18.43 -18.68
N GLY A 105 11.89 -17.52 -19.44
CA GLY A 105 11.67 -17.36 -20.88
C GLY A 105 10.28 -16.83 -21.26
N ARG A 106 9.54 -16.22 -20.33
CA ARG A 106 8.15 -15.76 -20.53
C ARG A 106 7.93 -14.34 -20.04
N THR A 107 6.86 -13.72 -20.53
CA THR A 107 6.34 -12.48 -19.95
C THR A 107 5.60 -12.80 -18.65
N THR A 108 5.84 -12.00 -17.62
CA THR A 108 5.11 -12.02 -16.36
C THR A 108 4.27 -10.75 -16.19
N TYR A 109 3.19 -10.87 -15.43
CA TYR A 109 2.32 -9.75 -15.06
C TYR A 109 2.70 -9.23 -13.66
N VAL A 110 2.53 -7.94 -13.43
CA VAL A 110 3.09 -7.23 -12.27
C VAL A 110 2.75 -7.82 -10.91
N THR A 111 1.55 -8.35 -10.74
CA THR A 111 1.12 -9.00 -9.49
C THR A 111 0.93 -10.50 -9.65
N GLU A 112 1.29 -11.11 -10.79
CA GLU A 112 1.11 -12.56 -10.99
C GLU A 112 1.85 -13.36 -9.92
N ASP A 113 1.12 -14.26 -9.26
CA ASP A 113 1.70 -15.22 -8.35
C ASP A 113 0.93 -16.54 -8.40
N LYS A 114 1.51 -17.52 -9.11
CA LYS A 114 0.92 -18.86 -9.26
C LYS A 114 1.04 -19.72 -8.00
N THR A 115 1.69 -19.22 -6.95
CA THR A 115 1.84 -19.93 -5.67
C THR A 115 0.68 -19.69 -4.71
N VAL A 116 -0.17 -18.69 -5.00
CA VAL A 116 -1.38 -18.39 -4.22
C VAL A 116 -2.63 -18.80 -4.98
N GLN A 117 -3.76 -18.86 -4.29
CA GLN A 117 -5.06 -19.23 -4.88
C GLN A 117 -6.05 -18.08 -4.74
N ALA A 118 -7.03 -18.06 -5.64
CA ALA A 118 -8.13 -17.10 -5.59
C ALA A 118 -9.04 -17.35 -4.38
N VAL A 119 -9.50 -16.27 -3.76
CA VAL A 119 -10.48 -16.32 -2.66
C VAL A 119 -11.67 -15.44 -3.06
N GLY A 120 -12.82 -16.09 -3.30
CA GLY A 120 -14.05 -15.44 -3.75
C GLY A 120 -14.15 -15.20 -5.26
N GLY A 121 -13.18 -15.65 -6.06
CA GLY A 121 -13.12 -15.41 -7.50
C GLY A 121 -12.50 -16.54 -8.32
N THR A 122 -12.29 -16.28 -9.60
CA THR A 122 -11.65 -17.21 -10.54
C THR A 122 -10.15 -17.30 -10.31
N ALA A 123 -9.55 -18.45 -10.66
CA ALA A 123 -8.09 -18.64 -10.55
C ALA A 123 -7.31 -17.55 -11.30
N ALA A 124 -7.69 -17.24 -12.55
CA ALA A 124 -7.03 -16.22 -13.35
C ALA A 124 -7.08 -14.82 -12.72
N ALA A 125 -8.18 -14.46 -12.06
CA ALA A 125 -8.32 -13.16 -11.40
C ALA A 125 -7.64 -13.12 -10.03
N GLY A 126 -7.53 -14.25 -9.33
CA GLY A 126 -7.11 -14.31 -7.93
C GLY A 126 -5.69 -14.78 -7.65
N GLN A 127 -4.96 -15.31 -8.64
CA GLN A 127 -3.54 -15.70 -8.51
C GLN A 127 -2.61 -14.48 -8.52
N MET A 128 -2.81 -13.59 -7.54
CA MET A 128 -2.15 -12.29 -7.44
C MET A 128 -1.58 -12.03 -6.04
N SER A 129 -0.37 -11.46 -5.97
CA SER A 129 0.28 -11.10 -4.71
C SER A 129 1.28 -9.93 -4.89
N PRO A 130 1.80 -9.32 -3.81
CA PRO A 130 2.82 -8.27 -3.89
C PRO A 130 4.24 -8.82 -4.10
N ARG A 131 4.43 -10.13 -4.39
CA ARG A 131 5.73 -10.82 -4.41
C ARG A 131 6.82 -10.17 -5.27
N HIS A 132 6.45 -9.49 -6.36
CA HIS A 132 7.42 -8.81 -7.22
C HIS A 132 7.91 -7.46 -6.65
N ASN A 133 7.24 -6.89 -5.65
CA ASN A 133 7.70 -5.66 -5.02
C ASN A 133 8.86 -5.97 -4.07
N LEU A 134 10.03 -5.41 -4.36
CA LEU A 134 11.25 -5.68 -3.57
C LEU A 134 11.44 -4.70 -2.40
N ALA A 135 10.60 -3.67 -2.29
CA ALA A 135 10.69 -2.64 -1.27
C ALA A 135 9.48 -2.64 -0.33
N THR A 136 9.68 -2.27 0.94
CA THR A 136 8.58 -2.03 1.86
C THR A 136 7.82 -0.76 1.47
N THR A 137 6.53 -0.78 1.74
CA THR A 137 5.63 0.37 1.57
C THR A 137 5.48 1.14 2.88
N ILE A 138 5.02 2.39 2.82
CA ILE A 138 4.64 3.17 4.01
C ILE A 138 3.56 2.46 4.84
N THR A 139 2.73 1.62 4.21
CA THR A 139 1.74 0.78 4.89
C THR A 139 2.38 -0.43 5.56
N ASP A 140 3.41 -1.04 4.97
CA ASP A 140 4.24 -2.05 5.64
C ASP A 140 4.92 -1.44 6.88
N GLU A 141 5.53 -0.27 6.73
CA GLU A 141 6.17 0.46 7.83
C GLU A 141 5.15 0.84 8.93
N LEU A 142 3.92 1.19 8.56
CA LEU A 142 2.85 1.42 9.53
C LEU A 142 2.48 0.15 10.31
N ARG A 143 2.46 -1.02 9.64
CA ARG A 143 2.22 -2.30 10.31
C ARG A 143 3.38 -2.62 11.26
N LEU A 144 4.63 -2.47 10.82
CA LEU A 144 5.83 -2.69 11.65
C LEU A 144 5.88 -1.74 12.86
N ALA A 145 5.71 -0.43 12.64
CA ALA A 145 5.78 0.60 13.68
C ALA A 145 4.65 0.51 14.73
N THR A 146 3.61 -0.28 14.46
CA THR A 146 2.49 -0.51 15.39
C THR A 146 2.44 -1.95 15.88
N ASN A 147 3.53 -2.72 15.71
CA ASN A 147 3.59 -4.13 16.08
C ASN A 147 2.40 -4.93 15.51
N PHE A 148 2.11 -4.69 14.23
CA PHE A 148 1.01 -5.26 13.46
C PHE A 148 -0.38 -5.07 14.08
N GLN A 149 -0.57 -4.03 14.90
CA GLN A 149 -1.89 -3.66 15.45
C GLN A 149 -2.68 -2.71 14.55
N SER A 150 -2.04 -1.93 13.68
CA SER A 150 -2.74 -1.08 12.70
C SER A 150 -3.57 -1.90 11.73
N LYS A 151 -4.54 -1.28 11.06
CA LYS A 151 -5.33 -1.91 9.99
C LYS A 151 -4.97 -1.28 8.66
N VAL A 152 -4.51 -2.10 7.72
CA VAL A 152 -4.17 -1.70 6.34
C VAL A 152 -5.02 -2.50 5.37
N ILE A 153 -5.79 -1.80 4.55
CA ILE A 153 -6.68 -2.39 3.55
C ILE A 153 -6.48 -1.67 2.22
N GLY A 154 -6.17 -2.42 1.16
CA GLY A 154 -6.18 -1.94 -0.22
C GLY A 154 -7.51 -2.26 -0.90
N VAL A 155 -8.04 -1.32 -1.68
CA VAL A 155 -9.25 -1.54 -2.50
C VAL A 155 -9.07 -0.82 -3.84
N CYS A 156 -9.17 -1.55 -4.93
CA CYS A 156 -9.17 -0.99 -6.29
C CYS A 156 -9.88 -1.95 -7.23
N ILE A 157 -10.45 -1.48 -8.34
CA ILE A 157 -11.00 -2.38 -9.37
C ILE A 157 -9.87 -3.23 -10.01
N LYS A 158 -8.63 -2.71 -10.05
CA LYS A 158 -7.45 -3.41 -10.58
C LYS A 158 -6.65 -4.03 -9.44
N ASP A 159 -6.28 -5.30 -9.56
CA ASP A 159 -5.39 -6.03 -8.63
C ASP A 159 -4.15 -5.20 -8.22
N ARG A 160 -3.33 -4.75 -9.18
CA ARG A 160 -2.11 -3.96 -8.99
C ARG A 160 -2.35 -2.60 -8.33
N GLY A 161 -3.54 -2.03 -8.50
CA GLY A 161 -3.93 -0.78 -7.85
C GLY A 161 -4.34 -0.97 -6.39
N SER A 162 -4.61 -2.22 -5.98
CA SER A 162 -4.95 -2.59 -4.61
C SER A 162 -3.74 -3.16 -3.87
N ILE A 163 -3.08 -4.15 -4.49
CA ILE A 163 -1.98 -4.94 -3.94
C ILE A 163 -0.72 -4.11 -3.70
N LEU A 164 -0.27 -3.34 -4.70
CA LEU A 164 1.01 -2.62 -4.62
C LEU A 164 0.98 -1.48 -3.60
N PRO A 165 -0.11 -0.69 -3.47
CA PRO A 165 -0.26 0.25 -2.36
C PRO A 165 -0.42 -0.38 -0.98
N ALA A 166 -1.10 -1.53 -0.89
CA ALA A 166 -1.34 -2.18 0.39
C ALA A 166 -0.04 -2.75 1.00
N GLY A 167 0.85 -3.25 0.15
CA GLY A 167 2.13 -3.82 0.56
C GLY A 167 2.03 -5.28 1.01
N HIS A 168 3.11 -5.76 1.60
CA HIS A 168 3.33 -7.14 2.01
C HIS A 168 2.59 -7.51 3.29
N ALA A 169 2.46 -6.56 4.22
CA ALA A 169 1.96 -6.75 5.56
C ALA A 169 0.49 -6.35 5.73
N ALA A 170 -0.21 -6.04 4.64
CA ALA A 170 -1.59 -5.60 4.67
C ALA A 170 -2.51 -6.62 5.35
N ASN A 171 -3.57 -6.15 6.00
CA ASN A 171 -4.62 -7.03 6.52
C ASN A 171 -5.50 -7.59 5.42
N ALA A 172 -5.68 -6.83 4.33
CA ALA A 172 -6.38 -7.28 3.14
C ALA A 172 -6.02 -6.40 1.93
N ALA A 173 -6.10 -6.98 0.75
CA ALA A 173 -6.21 -6.25 -0.51
C ALA A 173 -7.36 -6.85 -1.32
N TYR A 174 -8.27 -6.02 -1.80
CA TYR A 174 -9.44 -6.45 -2.57
C TYR A 174 -9.42 -5.85 -3.97
N TRP A 175 -9.77 -6.67 -4.97
CA TRP A 175 -9.93 -6.24 -6.35
C TRP A 175 -11.10 -6.90 -7.06
N TYR A 176 -11.52 -6.32 -8.18
CA TYR A 176 -12.76 -6.72 -8.84
C TYR A 176 -12.52 -7.88 -9.80
N ASP A 177 -13.32 -8.95 -9.69
CA ASP A 177 -13.40 -10.01 -10.70
C ASP A 177 -14.61 -9.75 -11.61
N GLY A 178 -14.33 -9.38 -12.85
CA GLY A 178 -15.36 -9.07 -13.84
C GLY A 178 -16.21 -10.27 -14.27
N SER A 179 -15.78 -11.50 -13.98
CA SER A 179 -16.53 -12.72 -14.33
C SER A 179 -17.72 -12.99 -13.42
N ASN A 180 -17.63 -12.58 -12.15
CA ASN A 180 -18.66 -12.81 -11.15
C ASN A 180 -19.18 -11.53 -10.48
N GLY A 181 -18.57 -10.37 -10.76
CA GLY A 181 -18.98 -9.08 -10.23
C GLY A 181 -18.60 -8.83 -8.77
N ALA A 182 -17.77 -9.69 -8.17
CA ALA A 182 -17.39 -9.59 -6.77
C ALA A 182 -16.04 -8.86 -6.60
N PHE A 183 -15.85 -8.27 -5.43
CA PHE A 183 -14.52 -7.97 -4.93
C PHE A 183 -13.94 -9.25 -4.30
N ILE A 184 -12.75 -9.63 -4.77
CA ILE A 184 -12.05 -10.87 -4.44
C ILE A 184 -10.70 -10.56 -3.82
N THR A 185 -10.03 -11.59 -3.29
CA THR A 185 -8.64 -11.52 -2.82
C THR A 185 -7.89 -12.81 -3.17
N SER A 186 -6.71 -13.00 -2.59
CA SER A 186 -5.92 -14.24 -2.72
C SER A 186 -5.51 -14.79 -1.37
N THR A 187 -5.09 -16.06 -1.34
CA THR A 187 -4.52 -16.71 -0.14
C THR A 187 -3.20 -16.10 0.31
N PHE A 188 -2.69 -15.04 -0.34
CA PHE A 188 -1.61 -14.24 0.25
C PHE A 188 -2.09 -13.49 1.51
N TYR A 189 -3.35 -13.06 1.53
CA TYR A 189 -3.90 -12.20 2.58
C TYR A 189 -4.79 -12.95 3.60
N THR A 190 -5.04 -14.25 3.40
CA THR A 190 -5.92 -15.07 4.25
C THR A 190 -5.38 -16.47 4.50
#